data_AF-A0A7X7C1C4-F1
#
_entry.id   AF-A0A7X7C1C4-F1
#
_cell.length_a   1.000
_cell.length_b   1.000
_cell.length_c   1.000
_cell.angle_alpha   90.00
_cell.angle_beta   90.00
_cell.angle_gamma   90.00
#
_symmetry.space_group_name_H-M   'P 1'
#
loop_
_entity.id
_entity.type
_entity.pdbx_description
1 polymer ?
#
loop_
_entity_poly.entity_id
_entity_poly.type
_entity_poly.pdbx_seq_one_letter_code
_entity_poly.pdbx_strand_id
1 'polypeptide(L)'
;WSSNGGHVIKDLAGNVVWEYDHDAEKANFKQTDPYTLEHVNMVNCIRSNKPIEQASETAVSNLAAIMGRESSYTGQETTWDAMTASPLDYTPADLNIGKMDMSGFTTPVPGSGQR
;
A
#
# COMPACT_ATOMS: atom_id res chain seq x y z
N TRP A 1 -5.88 13.52 -3.81
CA TRP A 1 -4.63 13.16 -4.50
C TRP A 1 -4.80 13.44 -5.98
N SER A 2 -4.48 14.66 -6.41
CA SER A 2 -4.24 14.98 -7.81
C SER A 2 -2.95 15.78 -7.80
N SER A 3 -1.94 15.32 -8.53
CA SER A 3 -0.75 16.12 -8.78
C SER A 3 -1.23 17.41 -9.45
N ASN A 4 -0.89 18.55 -8.85
CA ASN A 4 -1.38 19.86 -9.25
C ASN A 4 -0.66 20.36 -10.53
N GLY A 5 -0.66 19.52 -11.57
CA GLY A 5 0.12 19.66 -12.81
C GLY A 5 0.09 18.45 -13.74
N GLY A 6 -0.87 17.52 -13.58
CA GLY A 6 -1.01 16.34 -14.43
C GLY A 6 -0.09 15.17 -14.07
N HIS A 7 -0.02 14.18 -14.95
CA HIS A 7 0.77 12.94 -14.79
C HIS A 7 2.11 13.09 -15.51
N VAL A 8 3.02 13.85 -14.90
CA VAL A 8 4.29 14.29 -15.52
C VAL A 8 5.48 13.89 -14.65
N ILE A 9 6.51 13.32 -15.27
CA ILE A 9 7.81 13.06 -14.66
C ILE A 9 8.79 14.12 -15.16
N LYS A 10 9.42 14.82 -14.21
CA LYS A 10 10.45 15.83 -14.50
C LYS A 10 11.80 15.42 -13.93
N ASP A 11 12.88 15.80 -14.61
CA ASP A 11 14.22 15.67 -14.07
C ASP A 11 14.54 16.76 -13.02
N LEU A 12 15.74 16.69 -12.43
CA LEU A 12 16.18 17.64 -11.40
C LEU A 12 16.34 19.08 -11.93
N ALA A 13 16.51 19.24 -13.24
CA ALA A 13 16.61 20.53 -13.92
C ALA A 13 15.23 21.09 -14.33
N GLY A 14 14.14 20.33 -14.11
CA GLY A 14 12.77 20.71 -14.44
C GLY A 14 12.33 20.35 -15.85
N ASN A 15 13.14 19.63 -16.64
CA ASN A 15 12.76 19.16 -17.97
C ASN A 15 11.75 18.02 -17.86
N VAL A 16 10.75 18.00 -18.73
CA VAL A 16 9.79 16.89 -18.82
C VAL A 16 10.46 15.69 -19.47
N VAL A 17 10.58 14.59 -18.71
CA VAL A 17 11.12 13.31 -19.18
C VAL A 17 10.01 12.45 -19.77
N TRP A 18 8.80 12.53 -19.18
CA TRP A 18 7.63 11.80 -19.65
C TRP A 18 6.36 12.51 -19.18
N GLU A 19 5.32 12.45 -20.00
CA GLU A 19 3.99 12.96 -19.69
C GLU A 19 2.94 11.99 -20.22
N TYR A 20 1.88 11.79 -19.44
CA TYR A 20 0.76 10.96 -19.87
C TYR A 20 -0.03 11.63 -20.99
N ASP A 21 -0.17 10.93 -22.11
CA ASP A 21 -0.90 11.42 -23.28
C ASP A 21 -2.40 11.09 -23.16
N HIS A 22 -3.15 12.06 -22.65
CA HIS A 22 -4.61 11.95 -22.53
C HIS A 22 -5.35 11.93 -23.88
N ASP A 23 -4.76 12.45 -24.95
CA ASP A 23 -5.40 12.45 -26.27
C ASP A 23 -5.24 11.09 -26.95
N ALA A 24 -4.05 10.49 -26.84
CA ALA A 24 -3.83 9.11 -27.26
C ALA A 24 -4.67 8.13 -26.43
N GLU A 25 -4.82 8.35 -25.13
CA GLU A 25 -5.72 7.53 -24.28
C GLU A 25 -7.14 7.52 -24.84
N LYS A 26 -7.74 8.70 -25.06
CA LYS A 26 -9.11 8.84 -25.57
C LYS A 26 -9.29 8.32 -26.99
N ALA A 27 -8.26 8.43 -27.83
CA ALA A 27 -8.30 7.92 -29.19
C ALA A 27 -8.26 6.39 -29.25
N ASN A 28 -7.50 5.75 -28.35
CA ASN A 28 -7.25 4.31 -28.40
C ASN A 28 -8.19 3.49 -27.51
N PHE A 29 -8.70 4.08 -26.42
CA PHE A 29 -9.44 3.34 -25.41
C PHE A 29 -10.81 3.97 -25.15
N LYS A 30 -11.86 3.13 -25.22
CA LYS A 30 -13.25 3.55 -24.93
C LYS A 30 -13.58 3.56 -23.43
N GLN A 31 -12.80 2.84 -22.63
CA GLN A 31 -12.94 2.73 -21.19
C GLN A 31 -11.56 2.96 -20.56
N THR A 32 -11.49 3.89 -19.64
CA THR A 32 -10.26 4.32 -18.95
C THR A 32 -10.42 4.30 -17.42
N ASP A 33 -11.61 4.01 -16.91
CA ASP A 33 -11.86 3.86 -15.48
C ASP A 33 -11.15 2.59 -14.95
N PRO A 34 -10.15 2.74 -14.07
CA PRO A 34 -9.35 1.62 -13.59
C PRO A 34 -10.19 0.61 -12.80
N TYR A 35 -11.21 1.07 -12.05
CA TYR A 35 -12.07 0.16 -11.29
C TYR A 35 -12.91 -0.72 -12.21
N THR A 36 -13.49 -0.16 -13.27
CA THR A 36 -14.21 -0.96 -14.26
C THR A 36 -13.28 -2.00 -14.91
N LEU A 37 -12.04 -1.61 -15.26
CA LEU A 37 -11.08 -2.52 -15.87
C LEU A 37 -10.66 -3.65 -14.94
N GLU A 38 -10.45 -3.38 -13.65
CA GLU A 38 -10.14 -4.38 -12.62
C GLU A 38 -11.24 -5.45 -12.53
N HIS A 39 -12.51 -5.03 -12.43
CA HIS A 39 -13.64 -5.96 -12.37
C HIS A 39 -13.80 -6.78 -13.65
N VAL A 40 -13.63 -6.15 -14.82
CA VAL A 40 -13.66 -6.86 -16.11
C VAL A 40 -12.55 -7.90 -16.19
N ASN A 41 -11.34 -7.55 -15.74
CA ASN A 41 -10.21 -8.47 -15.70
C ASN A 41 -10.51 -9.68 -14.79
N MET A 42 -11.01 -9.43 -13.58
CA MET A 42 -11.41 -10.49 -12.64
C MET A 42 -12.44 -11.44 -13.27
N VAL A 43 -13.51 -10.90 -13.86
CA VAL A 43 -14.56 -11.70 -14.52
C VAL A 43 -13.98 -12.50 -15.68
N ASN A 44 -13.12 -11.91 -16.50
CA ASN A 44 -12.50 -12.59 -17.64
C ASN A 44 -11.58 -13.73 -17.18
N CYS A 45 -10.78 -13.54 -16.14
CA CYS A 45 -9.94 -14.58 -15.55
C CYS A 45 -10.75 -15.78 -15.07
N ILE A 46 -11.87 -15.53 -14.37
CA ILE A 46 -12.79 -16.58 -13.91
C ILE A 46 -13.40 -17.32 -15.11
N ARG A 47 -13.97 -16.57 -16.06
CA ARG A 47 -14.70 -17.16 -17.20
C ARG A 47 -13.79 -17.91 -18.19
N SER A 48 -12.54 -17.48 -18.33
CA SER A 48 -11.56 -18.11 -19.20
C SER A 48 -10.72 -19.20 -18.52
N ASN A 49 -10.98 -19.47 -17.23
CA ASN A 49 -10.20 -20.39 -16.40
C ASN A 49 -8.69 -20.09 -16.42
N LYS A 50 -8.36 -18.78 -16.40
CA LYS A 50 -6.99 -18.26 -16.34
C LYS A 50 -6.83 -17.45 -15.06
N PRO A 51 -6.62 -18.12 -13.91
CA PRO A 51 -6.50 -17.41 -12.64
C PRO A 51 -5.30 -16.48 -12.65
N ILE A 52 -5.47 -15.33 -12.01
CA ILE A 52 -4.40 -14.41 -11.65
C ILE A 52 -4.12 -14.57 -10.16
N GLU A 53 -2.86 -14.50 -9.77
CA GLU A 53 -2.43 -14.60 -8.38
C GLU A 53 -2.13 -13.18 -7.89
N GLN A 54 -2.99 -12.65 -7.01
CA GLN A 54 -2.81 -11.31 -6.42
C GLN A 54 -2.61 -11.37 -4.90
N ALA A 55 -2.74 -12.54 -4.29
CA ALA A 55 -2.62 -12.67 -2.84
C ALA A 55 -1.16 -12.41 -2.40
N SER A 56 -0.16 -12.87 -3.16
CA SER A 56 1.25 -12.61 -2.87
C SER A 56 1.60 -11.13 -3.04
N GLU A 57 1.17 -10.51 -4.14
CA GLU A 57 1.37 -9.07 -4.38
C GLU A 57 0.74 -8.23 -3.27
N THR A 58 -0.48 -8.58 -2.85
CA THR A 58 -1.18 -7.91 -1.75
C THR A 58 -0.46 -8.13 -0.42
N ALA A 59 0.00 -9.34 -0.14
CA ALA A 59 0.75 -9.65 1.08
C ALA A 59 2.05 -8.85 1.18
N VAL A 60 2.80 -8.73 0.06
CA VAL A 60 4.02 -7.92 -0.02
C VAL A 60 3.70 -6.43 0.16
N SER A 61 2.65 -5.92 -0.49
CA SER A 61 2.21 -4.52 -0.34
C SER A 61 1.83 -4.20 1.11
N ASN A 62 1.08 -5.09 1.76
CA ASN A 62 0.69 -4.94 3.16
C ASN A 62 1.90 -4.95 4.09
N LEU A 63 2.87 -5.84 3.86
CA LEU A 63 4.09 -5.89 4.66
C LEU A 63 4.92 -4.61 4.48
N ALA A 64 5.02 -4.05 3.27
CA ALA A 64 5.67 -2.76 3.06
C ALA A 64 4.98 -1.63 3.84
N ALA A 65 3.64 -1.62 3.89
CA ALA A 65 2.89 -0.64 4.68
C ALA A 65 3.13 -0.79 6.20
N ILE A 66 3.18 -2.02 6.71
CA ILE A 66 3.53 -2.33 8.10
C ILE A 66 4.94 -1.82 8.41
N MET A 67 5.91 -2.09 7.54
CA MET A 67 7.28 -1.59 7.70
C MET A 67 7.33 -0.07 7.75
N GLY A 68 6.63 0.62 6.84
CA GLY A 68 6.54 2.07 6.86
C GLY A 68 5.96 2.63 8.16
N ARG A 69 4.92 1.97 8.70
CA ARG A 69 4.30 2.32 9.99
C ARG A 69 5.30 2.17 11.14
N GLU A 70 5.93 1.00 11.27
CA GLU A 70 6.87 0.72 12.37
C GLU A 70 8.10 1.64 12.31
N SER A 71 8.65 1.89 11.12
CA SER A 71 9.72 2.87 10.93
C SER A 71 9.27 4.29 11.34
N SER A 72 8.03 4.67 11.05
CA SER A 72 7.51 6.00 11.44
C SER A 72 7.36 6.16 12.95
N TYR A 73 6.93 5.10 13.64
CA TYR A 73 6.70 5.13 15.09
C TYR A 73 7.98 5.07 15.90
N THR A 74 8.94 4.28 15.46
CA THR A 74 10.20 4.07 16.16
C THR A 74 11.29 5.04 15.73
N GLY A 75 11.22 5.58 14.51
CA GLY A 75 12.31 6.31 13.87
C GLY A 75 13.47 5.42 13.44
N GLN A 76 13.33 4.10 13.52
CA GLN A 76 14.37 3.13 13.16
C GLN A 76 14.20 2.63 11.73
N GLU A 77 15.31 2.24 11.11
CA GLU A 77 15.27 1.50 9.85
C GLU A 77 14.78 0.07 10.11
N THR A 78 13.82 -0.40 9.30
CA THR A 78 13.28 -1.76 9.36
C THR A 78 13.62 -2.51 8.07
N THR A 79 13.82 -3.83 8.18
CA THR A 79 14.10 -4.72 7.03
C THR A 79 13.00 -5.75 6.86
N TRP A 80 12.87 -6.29 5.64
CA TRP A 80 11.88 -7.33 5.32
C TRP A 80 12.03 -8.57 6.22
N ASP A 81 13.27 -9.04 6.42
CA ASP A 81 13.56 -10.19 7.27
C ASP A 81 13.20 -9.92 8.73
N ALA A 82 13.55 -8.74 9.25
CA ALA A 82 13.24 -8.36 10.63
C ALA A 82 11.73 -8.25 10.86
N MET A 83 10.98 -7.69 9.91
CA MET A 83 9.54 -7.52 10.06
C MET A 83 8.78 -8.85 9.92
N THR A 84 9.21 -9.72 9.01
CA THR A 84 8.59 -11.04 8.82
C THR A 84 8.84 -11.97 10.01
N ALA A 85 9.96 -11.81 10.71
CA ALA A 85 10.31 -12.57 11.92
C ALA A 85 9.92 -11.86 13.23
N SER A 86 9.16 -10.76 13.17
CA SER A 86 8.84 -9.95 14.35
C SER A 86 8.00 -10.72 15.37
N PRO A 87 8.36 -10.71 16.67
CA PRO A 87 7.57 -11.33 17.73
C PRO A 87 6.42 -10.43 18.21
N LEU A 88 6.20 -9.28 17.59
CA LEU A 88 5.23 -8.28 18.01
C LEU A 88 3.79 -8.79 17.82
N ASP A 89 3.04 -8.83 18.92
CA ASP A 89 1.63 -9.24 18.93
C ASP A 89 0.77 -8.20 19.65
N TYR A 90 -0.17 -7.61 18.91
CA TYR A 90 -1.17 -6.67 19.45
C TYR A 90 -2.55 -7.32 19.59
N THR A 91 -2.65 -8.64 19.45
CA THR A 91 -3.90 -9.36 19.59
C THR A 91 -4.36 -9.28 21.05
N PRO A 92 -5.62 -8.88 21.32
CA PRO A 92 -6.14 -8.89 22.66
C PRO A 92 -6.11 -10.29 23.29
N ALA A 93 -5.59 -10.40 24.51
CA ALA A 93 -5.59 -11.66 25.26
C ALA A 93 -7.02 -12.13 25.61
N ASP A 94 -7.95 -11.17 25.74
CA ASP A 94 -9.38 -11.43 25.90
C ASP A 94 -10.15 -10.77 24.74
N LEU A 95 -10.96 -11.56 24.02
CA LEU A 95 -11.80 -11.13 22.90
C LEU A 95 -13.23 -10.77 23.33
N ASN A 96 -13.52 -10.76 24.62
CA ASN A 96 -14.82 -10.33 25.13
C ASN A 96 -15.11 -8.85 24.77
N ILE A 97 -16.29 -8.61 24.21
CA ILE A 97 -16.73 -7.26 23.85
C ILE A 97 -17.12 -6.52 25.14
N GLY A 98 -16.24 -5.66 25.64
CA GLY A 98 -16.42 -4.96 26.92
C GLY A 98 -15.26 -4.04 27.27
N LYS A 99 -15.15 -3.68 28.56
CA LYS A 99 -13.99 -2.93 29.06
C LYS A 99 -12.73 -3.79 28.93
N MET A 100 -11.74 -3.29 28.21
CA MET A 100 -10.46 -3.95 27.94
C MET A 100 -9.32 -3.18 28.60
N ASP A 101 -8.36 -3.89 29.19
CA ASP A 101 -7.12 -3.28 29.65
C ASP A 101 -6.25 -2.96 28.44
N MET A 102 -6.01 -1.66 28.20
CA MET A 102 -5.27 -1.17 27.05
C MET A 102 -3.75 -1.06 27.30
N SER A 103 -3.27 -1.34 28.50
CA SER A 103 -1.88 -1.09 28.91
C SER A 103 -0.85 -1.91 28.11
N GLY A 104 -1.22 -3.08 27.60
CA GLY A 104 -0.37 -3.94 26.75
C GLY A 104 -0.35 -3.56 25.26
N PHE A 105 -1.18 -2.62 24.82
CA PHE A 105 -1.37 -2.29 23.38
C PHE A 105 -0.78 -0.92 23.01
N THR A 106 0.17 -0.42 23.80
CA THR A 106 0.76 0.90 23.59
C THR A 106 1.73 0.89 22.41
N THR A 107 1.42 1.66 21.37
CA THR A 107 2.33 1.83 20.22
C THR A 107 3.38 2.91 20.51
N PRO A 108 4.61 2.79 19.97
CA PRO A 108 5.62 3.83 20.11
C PRO A 108 5.13 5.17 19.54
N VAL A 109 5.35 6.26 20.27
CA VAL A 109 4.98 7.61 19.81
C VAL A 109 6.18 8.24 19.11
N PRO A 110 6.05 8.70 17.85
CA PRO A 110 7.14 9.36 17.15
C PRO A 110 7.76 10.49 17.99
N GLY A 111 9.09 10.50 18.12
CA GLY A 111 9.82 11.53 18.87
C GLY A 111 9.84 11.37 20.39
N SER A 112 9.23 10.32 20.94
CA SER A 112 9.27 10.01 22.38
C SER A 112 10.36 9.00 22.78
N GLY A 113 11.03 8.37 21.80
CA GLY A 113 12.13 7.44 22.04
C GLY A 113 13.39 8.15 22.52
N GLN A 114 14.05 7.60 23.55
CA GLN A 114 15.41 8.00 23.90
C GLN A 114 16.35 7.55 22.76
N ARG A 115 17.22 8.47 22.33
CA ARG A 115 18.20 8.29 21.26
C ARG A 115 19.15 7.13 21.52
#